data_AF-A0A098RXW6-F1
#
_entry.id   AF-A0A098RXW6-F1
#
_cell.length_a   1.000
_cell.length_b   1.000
_cell.length_c   1.000
_cell.angle_alpha   90.00
_cell.angle_beta   90.00
_cell.angle_gamma   90.00
#
_symmetry.space_group_name_H-M   'P 1'
#
loop_
_entity.id
_entity.type
_entity.pdbx_description
1 polymer ?
#
loop_
_entity_poly.entity_id
_entity_poly.type
_entity_poly.pdbx_seq_one_letter_code
_entity_poly.pdbx_strand_id
1 'polypeptide(L)'
;MQKLTLAALVLFGALRTTAQITDVEEQYNLPAVLSESSGVIFFSNRLISHNDSGNENILYELDPATGEITRTITIDNATNADWEDICQDSTSIYIGDIGNNNGNRTDLKIYKINKNDYLDTTHVLAEIINFNYADQLDFPSNPNNTEWDAEALFTLDTTLILLTKNWVTGLSKAYPIPKMSGDYAVSPLPTALNSEGLITGATFNEATGKLYSVGYTLLLQPFLWISEGFSGSDVFSGTNTRIPLTSLGLEQIEAITHIAPDSYFMTSESFSIPPFSEEAKLISFSTHDVVNLTEAPTGSPVRLFPNPTGSMLHIDGPELASIEIYDVNSRLVYHGNSREINISGLSKGIYFVKIRLSNSTFMTRRLIKI
;
A
#
# COMPACT_ATOMS: atom_id res chain seq x y z
N MET A 1 -18.08 -49.37 -46.81
CA MET A 1 -17.40 -48.07 -46.61
C MET A 1 -17.96 -47.43 -45.35
N GLN A 2 -17.30 -47.66 -44.19
CA GLN A 2 -17.68 -47.03 -42.93
C GLN A 2 -17.16 -45.59 -42.91
N LYS A 3 -18.05 -44.62 -42.70
CA LYS A 3 -17.71 -43.21 -42.53
C LYS A 3 -17.13 -43.03 -41.12
N LEU A 4 -15.85 -42.66 -41.02
CA LEU A 4 -15.27 -42.17 -39.77
C LEU A 4 -15.76 -40.73 -39.54
N THR A 5 -16.53 -40.52 -38.49
CA THR A 5 -16.91 -39.19 -38.02
C THR A 5 -15.84 -38.73 -37.02
N LEU A 6 -15.04 -37.73 -37.40
CA LEU A 6 -14.03 -37.13 -36.53
C LEU A 6 -14.74 -36.16 -35.57
N ALA A 7 -14.87 -36.54 -34.30
CA ALA A 7 -15.35 -35.64 -33.25
C ALA A 7 -14.20 -34.70 -32.83
N ALA A 8 -14.34 -33.41 -33.15
CA ALA A 8 -13.41 -32.38 -32.67
C ALA A 8 -13.68 -32.12 -31.18
N LEU A 9 -12.77 -32.55 -30.32
CA LEU A 9 -12.77 -32.22 -28.90
C LEU A 9 -12.26 -30.78 -28.75
N VAL A 10 -13.16 -29.82 -28.50
CA VAL A 10 -12.75 -28.45 -28.15
C VAL A 10 -12.39 -28.45 -26.66
N LEU A 11 -11.09 -28.46 -26.38
CA LEU A 11 -10.56 -28.30 -25.03
C LEU A 11 -10.72 -26.81 -24.64
N PHE A 12 -11.67 -26.50 -23.75
CA PHE A 12 -11.68 -25.21 -23.06
C PHE A 12 -10.55 -25.22 -22.02
N GLY A 13 -9.35 -24.79 -22.41
CA GLY A 13 -8.31 -24.47 -21.46
C GLY A 13 -8.73 -23.24 -20.66
N ALA A 14 -8.78 -23.35 -19.33
CA ALA A 14 -8.88 -22.18 -18.47
C ALA A 14 -7.61 -21.35 -18.67
N LEU A 15 -7.71 -20.23 -19.39
CA LEU A 15 -6.67 -19.21 -19.43
C LEU A 15 -6.54 -18.66 -18.01
N ARG A 16 -5.51 -19.09 -17.29
CA ARG A 16 -5.09 -18.40 -16.08
C ARG A 16 -4.41 -17.12 -16.53
N THR A 17 -5.10 -15.99 -16.41
CA THR A 17 -4.47 -14.68 -16.50
C THR A 17 -3.57 -14.56 -15.28
N THR A 18 -2.26 -14.67 -15.46
CA THR A 18 -1.32 -14.23 -14.43
C THR A 18 -1.57 -12.74 -14.21
N ALA A 19 -1.64 -12.29 -12.95
CA ALA A 19 -1.51 -10.87 -12.67
C ALA A 19 -0.19 -10.39 -13.30
N GLN A 20 -0.28 -9.49 -14.28
CA GLN A 20 0.88 -8.95 -14.97
C GLN A 20 1.11 -7.54 -14.41
N ILE A 21 2.27 -7.38 -13.78
CA ILE A 21 2.87 -6.07 -13.65
C ILE A 21 3.58 -5.74 -14.96
N THR A 22 3.61 -4.47 -15.31
CA THR A 22 4.39 -3.93 -16.43
C THR A 22 5.12 -2.68 -16.00
N ASP A 23 6.00 -2.21 -16.89
CA ASP A 23 6.64 -0.90 -16.77
C ASP A 23 7.38 -0.74 -15.44
N VAL A 24 8.07 -1.83 -15.03
CA VAL A 24 9.02 -1.80 -13.91
C VAL A 24 10.23 -0.99 -14.35
N GLU A 25 10.31 0.25 -13.88
CA GLU A 25 11.26 1.24 -14.36
C GLU A 25 11.91 2.00 -13.20
N GLU A 26 13.25 2.04 -13.19
CA GLU A 26 14.02 2.96 -12.35
C GLU A 26 13.76 4.40 -12.82
N GLN A 27 13.24 5.24 -11.93
CA GLN A 27 12.91 6.63 -12.24
C GLN A 27 14.13 7.53 -12.06
N TYR A 28 14.72 7.49 -10.86
CA TYR A 28 15.90 8.26 -10.47
C TYR A 28 16.48 7.74 -9.15
N ASN A 29 17.73 8.12 -8.87
CA ASN A 29 18.33 7.94 -7.55
C ASN A 29 17.68 8.90 -6.55
N LEU A 30 17.33 8.41 -5.37
CA LEU A 30 16.84 9.24 -4.27
C LEU A 30 17.94 10.24 -3.84
N PRO A 31 17.55 11.39 -3.27
CA PRO A 31 18.50 12.30 -2.64
C PRO A 31 19.39 11.55 -1.64
N ALA A 32 20.67 11.91 -1.54
CA ALA A 32 21.62 11.21 -0.66
C ALA A 32 21.23 11.22 0.83
N VAL A 33 20.38 12.15 1.27
CA VAL A 33 19.82 12.15 2.63
C VAL A 33 18.79 11.03 2.86
N LEU A 34 18.32 10.39 1.79
CA LEU A 34 17.38 9.26 1.79
C LEU A 34 18.06 7.96 1.32
N SER A 35 19.34 7.78 1.67
CA SER A 35 20.12 6.59 1.31
C SER A 35 19.63 5.30 1.99
N GLU A 36 18.85 5.43 3.06
CA GLU A 36 18.32 4.35 3.90
C GLU A 36 16.79 4.40 3.92
N SER A 37 16.16 4.73 2.77
CA SER A 37 14.71 4.91 2.67
C SER A 37 13.92 3.62 2.94
N SER A 38 13.41 3.46 4.16
CA SER A 38 12.68 2.26 4.62
C SER A 38 11.15 2.34 4.50
N GLY A 39 10.59 3.55 4.30
CA GLY A 39 9.15 3.74 4.19
C GLY A 39 8.76 4.77 3.14
N VAL A 40 7.60 4.56 2.47
CA VAL A 40 7.05 5.57 1.55
C VAL A 40 5.51 5.59 1.50
N ILE A 41 4.91 6.78 1.54
CA ILE A 41 3.49 7.01 1.20
C ILE A 41 3.33 8.08 0.13
N PHE A 42 2.22 8.03 -0.62
CA PHE A 42 1.81 9.11 -1.51
C PHE A 42 0.66 9.93 -0.91
N PHE A 43 0.92 11.19 -0.59
CA PHE A 43 -0.07 12.07 0.03
C PHE A 43 0.07 13.49 -0.52
N SER A 44 -1.06 14.15 -0.82
CA SER A 44 -1.09 15.52 -1.33
C SER A 44 -0.18 15.76 -2.55
N ASN A 45 -0.10 14.78 -3.47
CA ASN A 45 0.74 14.82 -4.66
C ASN A 45 2.26 14.92 -4.37
N ARG A 46 2.67 14.35 -3.24
CA ARG A 46 4.05 14.20 -2.80
C ARG A 46 4.30 12.76 -2.38
N LEU A 47 5.54 12.32 -2.57
CA LEU A 47 6.04 11.15 -1.86
C LEU A 47 6.51 11.61 -0.48
N ILE A 48 6.18 10.86 0.56
CA ILE A 48 6.64 11.11 1.92
C ILE A 48 7.43 9.89 2.33
N SER A 49 8.68 10.08 2.71
CA SER A 49 9.59 9.01 3.08
C SER A 49 10.40 9.37 4.32
N HIS A 50 10.99 8.36 4.96
CA HIS A 50 11.94 8.49 6.07
C HIS A 50 13.07 7.47 5.89
N ASN A 51 14.16 7.69 6.62
CA ASN A 51 15.23 6.70 6.71
C ASN A 51 14.95 5.67 7.82
N ASP A 52 15.66 4.55 7.72
CA ASP A 52 15.76 3.49 8.70
C ASP A 52 16.49 3.92 10.01
N SER A 53 16.80 2.96 10.87
CA SER A 53 17.32 3.02 12.23
C SER A 53 18.40 4.08 12.49
N GLY A 54 18.26 4.76 13.63
CA GLY A 54 19.28 5.68 14.15
C GLY A 54 19.37 7.04 13.45
N ASN A 55 18.55 7.28 12.43
CA ASN A 55 18.44 8.57 11.75
C ASN A 55 17.63 9.61 12.54
N GLU A 56 17.50 10.81 11.97
CA GLU A 56 16.62 11.84 12.52
C GLU A 56 15.13 11.43 12.39
N ASN A 57 14.30 11.89 13.32
CA ASN A 57 12.85 11.69 13.37
C ASN A 57 12.12 12.59 12.37
N ILE A 58 12.49 12.50 11.09
CA ILE A 58 12.07 13.39 10.01
C ILE A 58 11.34 12.62 8.91
N LEU A 59 10.23 13.21 8.46
CA LEU A 59 9.57 12.87 7.19
C LEU A 59 10.00 13.87 6.11
N TYR A 60 10.38 13.36 4.94
CA TYR A 60 10.80 14.13 3.77
C TYR A 60 9.69 14.10 2.70
N GLU A 61 9.20 15.26 2.27
CA GLU A 61 8.29 15.38 1.13
C GLU A 61 9.09 15.56 -0.16
N LEU A 62 8.99 14.58 -1.06
CA LEU A 62 9.60 14.64 -2.38
C LEU A 62 8.57 15.01 -3.44
N ASP A 63 9.02 15.81 -4.41
CA ASP A 63 8.35 15.89 -5.71
C ASP A 63 8.53 14.57 -6.47
N PRO A 64 7.45 13.84 -6.81
CA PRO A 64 7.56 12.50 -7.40
C PRO A 64 8.20 12.44 -8.79
N ALA A 65 8.30 13.57 -9.50
CA ALA A 65 8.86 13.61 -10.84
C ALA A 65 10.36 13.90 -10.84
N THR A 66 10.86 14.57 -9.80
CA THR A 66 12.23 15.09 -9.75
C THR A 66 13.05 14.58 -8.58
N GLY A 67 12.41 14.03 -7.54
CA GLY A 67 13.07 13.66 -6.29
C GLY A 67 13.46 14.87 -5.42
N GLU A 68 13.10 16.10 -5.80
CA GLU A 68 13.42 17.28 -5.01
C GLU A 68 12.69 17.24 -3.66
N ILE A 69 13.43 17.44 -2.57
CA ILE A 69 12.85 17.58 -1.23
C ILE A 69 12.22 18.96 -1.13
N THR A 70 10.90 18.99 -1.10
CA THR A 70 10.09 20.22 -1.05
C THR A 70 9.78 20.67 0.37
N ARG A 71 9.81 19.75 1.34
CA ARG A 71 9.53 20.02 2.76
C ARG A 71 10.09 18.92 3.65
N THR A 72 10.45 19.27 4.87
CA THR A 72 10.78 18.32 5.95
C THR A 72 9.88 18.56 7.15
N ILE A 73 9.49 17.49 7.83
CA ILE A 73 8.61 17.51 9.00
C ILE A 73 9.29 16.72 10.12
N THR A 74 9.49 17.34 11.28
CA THR A 74 10.05 16.69 12.47
C THR A 74 8.93 16.18 13.38
N ILE A 75 9.09 14.96 13.92
CA ILE A 75 8.14 14.34 14.86
C ILE A 75 8.68 14.51 16.28
N ASP A 76 8.39 15.64 16.94
CA ASP A 76 9.14 16.14 18.11
C ASP A 76 9.22 15.17 19.30
N ASN A 77 8.20 14.31 19.49
CA ASN A 77 8.13 13.35 20.59
C ASN A 77 8.46 11.90 20.16
N ALA A 78 9.11 11.72 19.02
CA ALA A 78 9.52 10.43 18.50
C ALA A 78 11.04 10.28 18.47
N THR A 79 11.48 9.03 18.59
CA THR A 79 12.86 8.60 18.34
C THR A 79 12.84 7.58 17.21
N ASN A 80 13.76 7.69 16.27
CA ASN A 80 14.01 6.65 15.27
C ASN A 80 14.97 5.61 15.85
N ALA A 81 14.41 4.70 16.65
CA ALA A 81 15.16 3.55 17.15
C ALA A 81 15.35 2.52 16.04
N ASP A 82 14.26 2.18 15.34
CA ASP A 82 14.24 1.25 14.21
C ASP A 82 12.97 1.51 13.37
N TRP A 83 12.95 2.68 12.68
CA TRP A 83 11.78 3.11 11.91
C TRP A 83 11.60 2.31 10.65
N GLU A 84 10.45 1.68 10.59
CA GLU A 84 10.10 0.69 9.59
C GLU A 84 8.61 0.78 9.27
N ASP A 85 8.31 0.56 8.00
CA ASP A 85 7.32 1.21 7.14
C ASP A 85 6.40 2.34 7.68
N ILE A 86 5.96 3.14 6.72
CA ILE A 86 4.99 4.22 6.90
C ILE A 86 3.73 3.90 6.10
N CYS A 87 2.58 4.08 6.72
CA CYS A 87 1.29 3.98 6.03
C CYS A 87 0.35 5.12 6.41
N GLN A 88 -0.85 5.11 5.83
CA GLN A 88 -1.81 6.18 6.06
C GLN A 88 -3.25 5.71 5.86
N ASP A 89 -4.18 6.39 6.49
CA ASP A 89 -5.60 6.35 6.14
C ASP A 89 -6.13 7.75 5.82
N SER A 90 -7.46 7.90 5.71
CA SER A 90 -8.08 9.19 5.39
C SER A 90 -7.76 10.33 6.38
N THR A 91 -7.35 10.02 7.61
CA THR A 91 -7.19 10.98 8.70
C THR A 91 -5.77 11.07 9.25
N SER A 92 -5.01 9.98 9.17
CA SER A 92 -3.75 9.85 9.90
C SER A 92 -2.64 9.26 9.03
N ILE A 93 -1.41 9.60 9.38
CA ILE A 93 -0.17 8.95 8.94
C ILE A 93 0.33 8.10 10.11
N TYR A 94 0.84 6.91 9.83
CA TYR A 94 1.36 5.97 10.82
C TYR A 94 2.80 5.61 10.45
N ILE A 95 3.74 5.76 11.38
CA ILE A 95 5.14 5.39 11.21
C ILE A 95 5.42 4.25 12.20
N GLY A 96 5.88 3.11 11.71
CA GLY A 96 6.32 2.05 12.59
C GLY A 96 7.72 2.34 13.14
N ASP A 97 7.89 2.12 14.44
CA ASP A 97 9.19 1.92 15.08
C ASP A 97 9.19 0.46 15.53
N ILE A 98 9.33 -0.41 14.52
CA ILE A 98 8.93 -1.81 14.53
C ILE A 98 10.07 -2.78 14.18
N GLY A 99 11.15 -2.26 13.60
CA GLY A 99 12.36 -3.04 13.34
C GLY A 99 12.92 -3.61 14.64
N ASN A 100 13.44 -4.83 14.54
CA ASN A 100 13.96 -5.60 15.66
C ASN A 100 14.86 -6.74 15.17
N ASN A 101 15.83 -6.46 14.30
CA ASN A 101 16.69 -7.50 13.73
C ASN A 101 17.47 -8.28 14.81
N ASN A 102 17.67 -7.68 15.99
CA ASN A 102 18.28 -8.31 17.16
C ASN A 102 17.32 -9.18 17.98
N GLY A 103 16.01 -9.07 17.79
CA GLY A 103 14.99 -9.86 18.48
C GLY A 103 14.83 -9.55 19.96
N ASN A 104 15.36 -8.41 20.45
CA ASN A 104 15.43 -8.10 21.88
C ASN A 104 14.75 -6.79 22.28
N ARG A 105 14.09 -6.09 21.35
CA ARG A 105 13.32 -4.89 21.68
C ARG A 105 12.08 -5.20 22.51
N THR A 106 11.80 -4.32 23.46
CA THR A 106 10.64 -4.40 24.39
C THR A 106 9.76 -3.16 24.30
N ASP A 107 10.05 -2.29 23.34
CA ASP A 107 9.55 -0.94 23.23
C ASP A 107 9.03 -0.64 21.80
N LEU A 108 8.62 -1.67 21.06
CA LEU A 108 8.01 -1.52 19.74
C LEU A 108 6.78 -0.63 19.80
N LYS A 109 6.63 0.25 18.81
CA LYS A 109 5.52 1.20 18.78
C LYS A 109 5.22 1.67 17.36
N ILE A 110 4.08 2.34 17.23
CA ILE A 110 3.67 3.05 16.03
C ILE A 110 3.34 4.48 16.42
N TYR A 111 3.94 5.43 15.73
CA TYR A 111 3.62 6.85 15.84
C TYR A 111 2.47 7.19 14.91
N LYS A 112 1.42 7.82 15.43
CA LYS A 112 0.24 8.23 14.67
C LYS A 112 0.15 9.75 14.65
N ILE A 113 0.12 10.31 13.44
CA ILE A 113 0.12 11.75 13.19
C ILE A 113 -1.20 12.13 12.52
N ASN A 114 -1.89 13.15 13.04
CA ASN A 114 -3.06 13.69 12.37
C ASN A 114 -2.64 14.43 11.09
N LYS A 115 -3.33 14.16 9.97
CA LYS A 115 -3.00 14.79 8.68
C LYS A 115 -3.20 16.30 8.67
N ASN A 116 -4.10 16.86 9.48
CA ASN A 116 -4.24 18.31 9.56
C ASN A 116 -3.00 18.92 10.22
N ASP A 117 -2.53 18.35 11.33
CA ASP A 117 -1.32 18.83 12.02
C ASP A 117 -0.08 18.72 11.10
N TYR A 118 0.02 17.61 10.36
CA TYR A 118 1.04 17.39 9.33
C TYR A 118 0.99 18.45 8.22
N LEU A 119 -0.20 18.85 7.76
CA LEU A 119 -0.34 19.87 6.72
C LEU A 119 -0.06 21.28 7.25
N ASP A 120 -0.38 21.55 8.51
CA ASP A 120 -0.34 22.90 9.09
C ASP A 120 1.06 23.32 9.57
N THR A 121 1.94 22.35 9.93
CA THR A 121 3.20 22.64 10.64
C THR A 121 4.37 21.76 10.20
N THR A 122 5.62 22.22 10.37
CA THR A 122 6.82 21.39 10.11
C THR A 122 7.31 20.64 11.36
N HIS A 123 6.59 20.76 12.48
CA HIS A 123 6.89 20.13 13.76
C HIS A 123 5.59 19.59 14.34
N VAL A 124 5.47 18.27 14.42
CA VAL A 124 4.24 17.61 14.87
C VAL A 124 4.50 16.72 16.06
N LEU A 125 3.47 16.55 16.89
CA LEU A 125 3.44 15.52 17.92
C LEU A 125 2.67 14.32 17.41
N ALA A 126 3.15 13.13 17.76
CA ALA A 126 2.50 11.88 17.46
C ALA A 126 1.77 11.32 18.69
N GLU A 127 0.57 10.78 18.47
CA GLU A 127 -0.03 9.76 19.32
C GLU A 127 0.83 8.49 19.26
N ILE A 128 0.92 7.74 20.37
CA ILE A 128 1.74 6.52 20.45
C ILE A 128 0.84 5.30 20.62
N ILE A 129 1.09 4.26 19.83
CA ILE A 129 0.48 2.94 19.91
C ILE A 129 1.60 1.97 20.25
N ASN A 130 1.71 1.53 21.50
CA ASN A 130 2.72 0.54 21.87
C ASN A 130 2.18 -0.86 21.63
N PHE A 131 3.06 -1.78 21.25
CA PHE A 131 2.70 -3.18 21.19
C PHE A 131 3.87 -4.10 21.52
N ASN A 132 3.54 -5.35 21.86
CA ASN A 132 4.48 -6.44 21.97
C ASN A 132 3.87 -7.71 21.36
N TYR A 133 4.70 -8.60 20.85
CA TYR A 133 4.24 -9.92 20.44
C TYR A 133 3.83 -10.72 21.70
N ALA A 134 2.61 -11.27 21.70
CA ALA A 134 2.11 -12.05 22.83
C ALA A 134 2.92 -13.32 23.09
N ASP A 135 3.54 -13.85 22.02
CA ASP A 135 4.28 -15.11 22.03
C ASP A 135 5.79 -14.93 22.25
N GLN A 136 6.28 -13.68 22.33
CA GLN A 136 7.68 -13.38 22.65
C GLN A 136 7.86 -13.29 24.17
N LEU A 137 8.31 -14.39 24.77
CA LEU A 137 8.44 -14.52 26.23
C LEU A 137 9.83 -14.17 26.75
N ASP A 138 10.84 -14.14 25.88
CA ASP A 138 12.21 -13.75 26.16
C ASP A 138 12.76 -12.80 25.09
N PHE A 139 13.83 -12.08 25.46
CA PHE A 139 14.44 -11.02 24.64
C PHE A 139 15.96 -11.19 24.53
N PRO A 140 16.47 -12.38 24.14
CA PRO A 140 17.90 -12.52 23.86
C PRO A 140 18.25 -11.75 22.58
N SER A 141 19.38 -11.04 22.61
CA SER A 141 19.93 -10.45 21.39
C SER A 141 20.50 -11.56 20.50
N ASN A 142 19.93 -11.72 19.30
CA ASN A 142 20.35 -12.69 18.30
C ASN A 142 20.22 -12.06 16.89
N PRO A 143 21.19 -11.21 16.49
CA PRO A 143 21.13 -10.45 15.24
C PRO A 143 20.82 -11.32 14.03
N ASN A 144 19.83 -10.93 13.24
CA ASN A 144 19.39 -11.59 12.00
C ASN A 144 19.10 -13.09 12.18
N ASN A 145 18.68 -13.49 13.37
CA ASN A 145 18.38 -14.88 13.71
C ASN A 145 17.21 -14.93 14.71
N THR A 146 16.16 -14.20 14.35
CA THR A 146 14.93 -14.02 15.12
C THR A 146 13.73 -13.99 14.18
N GLU A 147 12.57 -14.37 14.72
CA GLU A 147 11.27 -14.22 14.03
C GLU A 147 10.51 -12.95 14.48
N TRP A 148 11.07 -12.20 15.44
CA TRP A 148 10.43 -11.05 16.11
C TRP A 148 10.76 -9.71 15.47
N ASP A 149 11.10 -9.75 14.19
CA ASP A 149 11.46 -8.60 13.38
C ASP A 149 10.33 -8.32 12.37
N ALA A 150 10.00 -7.05 12.16
CA ALA A 150 8.93 -6.65 11.27
C ALA A 150 9.27 -5.34 10.59
N GLU A 151 8.96 -5.29 9.30
CA GLU A 151 9.39 -4.15 8.48
C GLU A 151 8.28 -3.57 7.62
N ALA A 152 7.18 -4.30 7.41
CA ALA A 152 6.06 -3.80 6.61
C ALA A 152 4.84 -3.46 7.47
N LEU A 153 4.24 -2.29 7.23
CA LEU A 153 3.07 -1.79 7.95
C LEU A 153 2.06 -1.20 6.96
N PHE A 154 0.79 -1.60 7.05
CA PHE A 154 -0.27 -1.02 6.23
C PHE A 154 -1.59 -0.89 6.97
N THR A 155 -2.47 -0.03 6.46
CA THR A 155 -3.85 0.07 6.96
C THR A 155 -4.75 -0.90 6.21
N LEU A 156 -5.58 -1.64 6.95
CA LEU A 156 -6.68 -2.44 6.40
C LEU A 156 -7.94 -2.17 7.21
N ASP A 157 -8.93 -1.56 6.57
CA ASP A 157 -10.17 -1.09 7.21
C ASP A 157 -9.89 -0.25 8.48
N THR A 158 -10.25 -0.79 9.63
CA THR A 158 -10.14 -0.13 10.94
C THR A 158 -8.89 -0.54 11.73
N THR A 159 -8.03 -1.35 11.13
CA THR A 159 -6.83 -1.93 11.76
C THR A 159 -5.56 -1.55 11.02
N LEU A 160 -4.45 -1.54 11.75
CA LEU A 160 -3.11 -1.62 11.16
C LEU A 160 -2.74 -3.10 11.09
N ILE A 161 -2.04 -3.49 10.03
CA ILE A 161 -1.50 -4.83 9.86
C ILE A 161 0.01 -4.70 9.71
N LEU A 162 0.72 -5.38 10.60
CA LEU A 162 2.18 -5.51 10.61
C LEU A 162 2.57 -6.84 9.97
N LEU A 163 3.60 -6.85 9.11
CA LEU A 163 4.16 -8.06 8.51
C LEU A 163 5.60 -8.28 8.99
N THR A 164 5.90 -9.51 9.42
CA THR A 164 7.24 -9.85 9.93
C THR A 164 8.24 -10.08 8.81
N LYS A 165 9.50 -9.67 9.04
CA LYS A 165 10.69 -10.05 8.29
C LYS A 165 11.40 -11.19 9.03
N ASN A 166 11.17 -12.43 8.59
CA ASN A 166 11.70 -13.59 9.30
C ASN A 166 13.00 -14.09 8.68
N TRP A 167 14.12 -13.80 9.34
CA TRP A 167 15.47 -14.20 8.92
C TRP A 167 15.72 -15.71 8.97
N VAL A 168 14.96 -16.44 9.79
CA VAL A 168 15.21 -17.86 10.08
C VAL A 168 14.49 -18.76 9.08
N THR A 169 13.22 -18.49 8.83
CA THR A 169 12.36 -19.38 8.03
C THR A 169 11.86 -18.74 6.73
N GLY A 170 11.96 -17.41 6.58
CA GLY A 170 11.33 -16.68 5.49
C GLY A 170 9.79 -16.64 5.56
N LEU A 171 9.19 -17.14 6.66
CA LEU A 171 7.75 -17.08 6.88
C LEU A 171 7.35 -15.69 7.41
N SER A 172 6.62 -14.93 6.62
CA SER A 172 6.02 -13.66 7.06
C SER A 172 4.65 -13.91 7.69
N LYS A 173 4.47 -13.42 8.92
CA LYS A 173 3.22 -13.48 9.69
C LYS A 173 2.61 -12.08 9.71
N ALA A 174 1.28 -12.02 9.69
CA ALA A 174 0.54 -10.78 9.82
C ALA A 174 0.03 -10.59 11.25
N TYR A 175 0.17 -9.40 11.84
CA TYR A 175 -0.31 -9.07 13.18
C TYR A 175 -1.26 -7.86 13.12
N PRO A 176 -2.50 -7.98 13.65
CA PRO A 176 -3.43 -6.87 13.67
C PRO A 176 -3.19 -5.99 14.89
N ILE A 177 -3.14 -4.68 14.67
CA ILE A 177 -2.91 -3.67 15.72
C ILE A 177 -4.04 -2.62 15.64
N PRO A 178 -4.71 -2.29 16.77
CA PRO A 178 -5.68 -1.20 16.79
C PRO A 178 -5.05 0.16 16.46
N LYS A 179 -5.78 1.02 15.75
CA LYS A 179 -5.35 2.40 15.39
C LYS A 179 -5.45 3.42 16.55
N MET A 180 -5.88 2.97 17.73
CA MET A 180 -6.04 3.81 18.91
C MET A 180 -4.78 3.76 19.75
N SER A 181 -4.38 4.87 20.36
CA SER A 181 -3.32 4.86 21.37
C SER A 181 -3.64 3.90 22.51
N GLY A 182 -2.60 3.19 22.95
CA GLY A 182 -2.69 2.18 24.01
C GLY A 182 -1.51 1.22 23.97
N ASP A 183 -1.57 0.22 24.84
CA ASP A 183 -0.60 -0.86 24.93
C ASP A 183 -1.28 -2.18 24.54
N TYR A 184 -0.72 -2.88 23.55
CA TYR A 184 -1.33 -4.08 22.98
C TYR A 184 -0.38 -5.28 22.98
N ALA A 185 -0.84 -6.41 23.52
CA ALA A 185 -0.21 -7.71 23.25
C ALA A 185 -0.88 -8.33 22.02
N VAL A 186 -0.12 -8.52 20.94
CA VAL A 186 -0.66 -8.92 19.64
C VAL A 186 -0.31 -10.37 19.31
N SER A 187 -1.28 -11.09 18.72
CA SER A 187 -1.11 -12.47 18.25
C SER A 187 -1.17 -12.50 16.72
N PRO A 188 -0.47 -13.45 16.06
CA PRO A 188 -0.47 -13.52 14.62
C PRO A 188 -1.85 -13.95 14.10
N LEU A 189 -2.16 -13.52 12.88
CA LEU A 189 -3.26 -14.06 12.10
C LEU A 189 -2.97 -15.51 11.68
N PRO A 190 -4.00 -16.30 11.36
CA PRO A 190 -3.84 -17.75 11.16
C PRO A 190 -2.92 -18.13 10.00
N THR A 191 -2.91 -17.35 8.92
CA THR A 191 -2.17 -17.71 7.72
C THR A 191 -0.86 -16.94 7.63
N ALA A 192 0.24 -17.66 7.45
CA ALA A 192 1.56 -17.09 7.17
C ALA A 192 1.91 -17.24 5.68
N LEU A 193 2.67 -16.29 5.15
CA LEU A 193 3.21 -16.34 3.79
C LEU A 193 4.62 -16.93 3.83
N ASN A 194 4.86 -18.01 3.09
CA ASN A 194 6.23 -18.40 2.76
C ASN A 194 6.76 -17.46 1.68
N SER A 195 7.48 -16.41 2.10
CA SER A 195 7.85 -15.32 1.21
C SER A 195 9.01 -15.66 0.27
N GLU A 196 9.75 -16.74 0.56
CA GLU A 196 10.98 -17.13 -0.13
C GLU A 196 12.02 -15.99 -0.19
N GLY A 197 12.04 -15.15 0.85
CA GLY A 197 12.94 -14.01 1.00
C GLY A 197 12.60 -13.21 2.27
N LEU A 198 12.91 -11.93 2.23
CA LEU A 198 12.64 -10.98 3.31
C LEU A 198 11.59 -9.99 2.81
N ILE A 199 10.45 -9.91 3.50
CA ILE A 199 9.45 -8.87 3.27
C ILE A 199 9.89 -7.61 3.99
N THR A 200 9.82 -6.49 3.31
CA THR A 200 10.34 -5.20 3.78
C THR A 200 9.29 -4.10 3.72
N GLY A 201 8.43 -4.08 2.69
CA GLY A 201 7.39 -3.07 2.56
C GLY A 201 6.04 -3.64 2.14
N ALA A 202 4.96 -2.95 2.47
CA ALA A 202 3.64 -3.35 1.99
C ALA A 202 2.63 -2.20 1.84
N THR A 203 1.81 -2.27 0.78
CA THR A 203 0.67 -1.36 0.59
C THR A 203 -0.59 -2.15 0.26
N PHE A 204 -1.69 -1.79 0.91
CA PHE A 204 -3.02 -2.26 0.52
C PHE A 204 -3.68 -1.26 -0.43
N ASN A 205 -4.19 -1.75 -1.56
CA ASN A 205 -4.95 -0.95 -2.51
C ASN A 205 -6.44 -1.22 -2.32
N GLU A 206 -7.14 -0.27 -1.69
CA GLU A 206 -8.58 -0.37 -1.42
C GLU A 206 -9.43 -0.46 -2.69
N ALA A 207 -8.98 0.12 -3.80
CA ALA A 207 -9.72 0.12 -5.06
C ALA A 207 -9.69 -1.25 -5.76
N THR A 208 -8.64 -2.03 -5.52
CA THR A 208 -8.48 -3.39 -6.07
C THR A 208 -8.67 -4.47 -5.03
N GLY A 209 -8.71 -4.15 -3.73
CA GLY A 209 -8.80 -5.15 -2.66
C GLY A 209 -7.59 -6.08 -2.62
N LYS A 210 -6.43 -5.63 -3.11
CA LYS A 210 -5.19 -6.41 -3.17
C LYS A 210 -4.16 -5.83 -2.22
N LEU A 211 -3.44 -6.72 -1.56
CA LEU A 211 -2.24 -6.38 -0.83
C LEU A 211 -1.03 -6.62 -1.74
N TYR A 212 -0.17 -5.62 -1.82
CA TYR A 212 1.11 -5.68 -2.49
C TYR A 212 2.21 -5.63 -1.43
N SER A 213 3.11 -6.61 -1.44
CA SER A 213 4.26 -6.66 -0.52
C SER A 213 5.54 -6.82 -1.31
N VAL A 214 6.56 -6.05 -0.97
CA VAL A 214 7.86 -6.06 -1.63
C VAL A 214 8.92 -6.66 -0.71
N GLY A 215 10.04 -7.01 -1.32
CA GLY A 215 11.15 -7.59 -0.61
C GLY A 215 12.22 -8.09 -1.56
N TYR A 216 13.22 -8.74 -0.99
CA TYR A 216 14.32 -9.34 -1.74
C TYR A 216 14.79 -10.64 -1.13
N THR A 217 15.44 -11.46 -1.95
CA THR A 217 16.08 -12.70 -1.50
C THR A 217 17.41 -12.40 -0.82
N LEU A 218 18.02 -13.38 -0.15
CA LEU A 218 19.38 -13.24 0.41
C LEU A 218 20.47 -12.93 -0.63
N LEU A 219 20.16 -13.10 -1.93
CA LEU A 219 21.02 -12.70 -3.03
C LEU A 219 20.70 -11.30 -3.56
N LEU A 220 19.89 -10.52 -2.84
CA LEU A 220 19.39 -9.19 -3.22
C LEU A 220 18.54 -9.17 -4.51
N GLN A 221 17.99 -10.32 -4.94
CA GLN A 221 17.02 -10.31 -6.03
C GLN A 221 15.67 -9.79 -5.53
N PRO A 222 15.16 -8.64 -6.01
CA PRO A 222 13.87 -8.11 -5.63
C PRO A 222 12.69 -8.94 -6.15
N PHE A 223 11.59 -8.89 -5.42
CA PHE A 223 10.31 -9.51 -5.77
C PHE A 223 9.12 -8.68 -5.30
N LEU A 224 7.96 -8.98 -5.89
CA LEU A 224 6.65 -8.50 -5.49
C LEU A 224 5.75 -9.69 -5.15
N TRP A 225 5.03 -9.61 -4.04
CA TRP A 225 3.90 -10.49 -3.72
C TRP A 225 2.59 -9.75 -3.93
N ILE A 226 1.62 -10.47 -4.51
CA ILE A 226 0.25 -10.03 -4.68
C ILE A 226 -0.63 -10.99 -3.91
N SER A 227 -1.29 -10.50 -2.86
CA SER A 227 -2.25 -11.26 -2.06
C SER A 227 -3.67 -10.75 -2.33
N GLU A 228 -4.55 -11.64 -2.78
CA GLU A 228 -5.92 -11.29 -3.18
C GLU A 228 -6.95 -12.36 -2.80
N GLY A 229 -8.21 -11.94 -2.66
CA GLY A 229 -9.32 -12.84 -2.30
C GLY A 229 -9.19 -13.44 -0.90
N PHE A 230 -8.49 -12.75 0.01
CA PHE A 230 -8.35 -13.14 1.40
C PHE A 230 -9.60 -12.81 2.22
N SER A 231 -9.72 -13.41 3.42
CA SER A 231 -10.90 -13.27 4.28
C SER A 231 -10.64 -12.33 5.46
N GLY A 232 -11.36 -11.21 5.50
CA GLY A 232 -11.23 -10.23 6.57
C GLY A 232 -9.80 -9.70 6.66
N SER A 233 -9.21 -9.74 7.85
CA SER A 233 -7.83 -9.30 8.08
C SER A 233 -6.77 -10.35 7.76
N ASP A 234 -7.13 -11.63 7.57
CA ASP A 234 -6.17 -12.73 7.31
C ASP A 234 -5.60 -12.65 5.90
N VAL A 235 -4.76 -11.64 5.65
CA VAL A 235 -4.34 -11.17 4.32
C VAL A 235 -3.67 -12.23 3.45
N PHE A 236 -3.13 -13.28 4.05
CA PHE A 236 -2.48 -14.38 3.33
C PHE A 236 -3.39 -15.59 3.11
N SER A 237 -4.64 -15.57 3.60
CA SER A 237 -5.61 -16.68 3.44
C SER A 237 -6.10 -16.89 2.00
N GLY A 238 -5.82 -15.92 1.12
CA GLY A 238 -6.28 -15.90 -0.25
C GLY A 238 -5.29 -16.55 -1.22
N THR A 239 -5.32 -16.07 -2.47
CA THR A 239 -4.30 -16.41 -3.46
C THR A 239 -3.11 -15.48 -3.28
N ASN A 240 -1.92 -16.06 -3.13
CA ASN A 240 -0.66 -15.33 -3.06
C ASN A 240 0.16 -15.63 -4.31
N THR A 241 0.51 -14.60 -5.08
CA THR A 241 1.30 -14.73 -6.31
C THR A 241 2.60 -13.96 -6.16
N ARG A 242 3.74 -14.64 -6.32
CA ARG A 242 5.07 -14.01 -6.35
C ARG A 242 5.48 -13.70 -7.77
N ILE A 243 6.01 -12.50 -7.97
CA ILE A 243 6.57 -12.03 -9.23
C ILE A 243 8.02 -11.59 -8.95
N PRO A 244 9.02 -12.29 -9.50
CA PRO A 244 10.40 -11.82 -9.40
C PRO A 244 10.57 -10.57 -10.28
N LEU A 245 11.21 -9.53 -9.75
CA LEU A 245 11.47 -8.29 -10.47
C LEU A 245 12.80 -8.37 -11.24
N THR A 246 12.91 -9.36 -12.13
CA THR A 246 14.18 -9.68 -12.83
C THR A 246 14.64 -8.62 -13.83
N SER A 247 13.79 -7.62 -14.11
CA SER A 247 14.17 -6.44 -14.89
C SER A 247 15.09 -5.50 -14.10
N LEU A 248 15.04 -5.57 -12.77
CA LEU A 248 15.94 -4.84 -11.88
C LEU A 248 17.21 -5.67 -11.62
N GLY A 249 18.27 -4.96 -11.24
CA GLY A 249 19.50 -5.57 -10.75
C GLY A 249 19.35 -6.16 -9.35
N LEU A 250 20.47 -6.21 -8.63
CA LEU A 250 20.48 -6.51 -7.20
C LEU A 250 20.03 -5.25 -6.46
N GLU A 251 18.99 -5.36 -5.64
CA GLU A 251 18.37 -4.23 -4.97
C GLU A 251 17.91 -4.63 -3.57
N GLN A 252 18.08 -3.74 -2.61
CA GLN A 252 17.38 -3.78 -1.33
C GLN A 252 16.12 -2.93 -1.45
N ILE A 253 15.08 -3.47 -2.10
CA ILE A 253 13.77 -2.79 -2.13
C ILE A 253 13.20 -2.84 -0.72
N GLU A 254 12.92 -1.68 -0.14
CA GLU A 254 12.44 -1.56 1.23
C GLU A 254 10.98 -1.14 1.30
N ALA A 255 10.53 -0.14 0.53
CA ALA A 255 9.16 0.38 0.67
C ALA A 255 8.34 0.31 -0.62
N ILE A 256 7.01 0.38 -0.48
CA ILE A 256 6.06 0.42 -1.59
C ILE A 256 4.83 1.30 -1.26
N THR A 257 4.36 2.07 -2.23
CA THR A 257 3.10 2.81 -2.13
C THR A 257 2.31 2.80 -3.43
N HIS A 258 0.99 2.84 -3.34
CA HIS A 258 0.12 3.04 -4.51
C HIS A 258 -0.16 4.54 -4.68
N ILE A 259 -0.06 5.02 -5.92
CA ILE A 259 -0.35 6.43 -6.28
C ILE A 259 -1.67 6.56 -7.05
N ALA A 260 -2.11 5.46 -7.65
CA ALA A 260 -3.34 5.33 -8.41
C ALA A 260 -3.84 3.87 -8.29
N PRO A 261 -5.03 3.52 -8.81
CA PRO A 261 -5.55 2.15 -8.73
C PRO A 261 -4.62 1.09 -9.33
N ASP A 262 -3.81 1.46 -10.32
CA ASP A 262 -2.96 0.59 -11.11
C ASP A 262 -1.50 1.06 -11.19
N SER A 263 -1.10 2.04 -10.39
CA SER A 263 0.26 2.60 -10.42
C SER A 263 0.86 2.66 -9.04
N TYR A 264 2.13 2.25 -8.95
CA TYR A 264 2.84 2.07 -7.70
C TYR A 264 4.26 2.61 -7.82
N PHE A 265 4.78 3.08 -6.69
CA PHE A 265 6.19 3.35 -6.51
C PHE A 265 6.77 2.43 -5.44
N MET A 266 8.05 2.14 -5.57
CA MET A 266 8.88 1.45 -4.59
C MET A 266 10.13 2.29 -4.34
N THR A 267 10.70 2.18 -3.14
CA THR A 267 12.04 2.71 -2.85
C THR A 267 13.01 1.59 -2.54
N SER A 268 14.27 1.78 -2.91
CA SER A 268 15.37 0.92 -2.46
C SER A 268 16.35 1.70 -1.61
N GLU A 269 17.11 0.97 -0.78
CA GLU A 269 18.26 1.49 -0.07
C GLU A 269 19.54 1.40 -0.87
N SER A 270 20.48 2.28 -0.52
CA SER A 270 21.85 2.15 -0.97
C SER A 270 22.53 0.98 -0.28
N PHE A 271 23.37 0.25 -1.00
CA PHE A 271 24.20 -0.78 -0.40
C PHE A 271 25.58 -0.82 -1.03
N SER A 272 26.55 -1.34 -0.28
CA SER A 272 27.92 -1.56 -0.76
C SER A 272 28.43 -2.91 -0.28
N ILE A 273 28.32 -3.91 -1.16
CA ILE A 273 28.76 -5.29 -0.91
C ILE A 273 29.71 -5.68 -2.05
N PRO A 274 31.05 -5.59 -1.85
CA PRO A 274 32.01 -5.83 -2.92
C PRO A 274 31.76 -7.15 -3.68
N PRO A 275 31.71 -7.14 -5.03
CA PRO A 275 32.05 -6.05 -5.95
C PRO A 275 30.88 -5.12 -6.34
N PHE A 276 29.70 -5.25 -5.72
CA PHE A 276 28.48 -4.53 -6.08
C PHE A 276 28.22 -3.35 -5.15
N SER A 277 27.62 -2.31 -5.69
CA SER A 277 27.09 -1.19 -4.93
C SER A 277 25.99 -0.52 -5.73
N GLU A 278 24.93 -0.11 -5.06
CA GLU A 278 23.84 0.64 -5.66
C GLU A 278 23.49 1.84 -4.77
N GLU A 279 23.02 2.90 -5.40
CA GLU A 279 22.41 4.04 -4.71
C GLU A 279 20.94 3.72 -4.42
N ALA A 280 20.35 4.38 -3.42
CA ALA A 280 18.92 4.32 -3.16
C ALA A 280 18.13 4.89 -4.36
N LYS A 281 17.02 4.25 -4.76
CA LYS A 281 16.27 4.62 -5.98
C LYS A 281 14.78 4.73 -5.75
N LEU A 282 14.11 5.52 -6.59
CA LEU A 282 12.67 5.42 -6.83
C LEU A 282 12.44 4.53 -8.05
N ILE A 283 11.57 3.54 -7.91
CA ILE A 283 11.19 2.60 -8.96
C ILE A 283 9.67 2.66 -9.13
N SER A 284 9.17 2.68 -10.35
CA SER A 284 7.73 2.57 -10.62
C SER A 284 7.37 1.20 -11.16
N PHE A 285 6.12 0.81 -10.99
CA PHE A 285 5.50 -0.22 -11.81
C PHE A 285 4.00 0.02 -11.94
N SER A 286 3.40 -0.58 -12.97
CA SER A 286 1.96 -0.58 -13.16
C SER A 286 1.39 -1.99 -13.06
N THR A 287 0.13 -2.10 -12.65
CA THR A 287 -0.61 -3.36 -12.63
C THR A 287 -1.70 -3.33 -13.69
N HIS A 288 -2.02 -4.49 -14.26
CA HIS A 288 -3.21 -4.63 -15.10
C HIS A 288 -4.45 -4.98 -14.27
N ASP A 289 -4.52 -4.47 -13.05
CA ASP A 289 -5.65 -4.76 -12.19
C ASP A 289 -6.91 -4.22 -12.84
N VAL A 290 -7.83 -5.13 -13.16
CA VAL A 290 -9.21 -4.73 -13.30
C VAL A 290 -9.56 -4.20 -11.92
N VAL A 291 -9.70 -2.87 -11.78
CA VAL A 291 -10.32 -2.23 -10.61
C VAL A 291 -11.43 -3.15 -10.18
N ASN A 292 -11.38 -3.66 -8.95
CA ASN A 292 -12.33 -4.65 -8.50
C ASN A 292 -13.71 -3.99 -8.52
N LEU A 293 -14.36 -4.07 -9.67
CA LEU A 293 -15.78 -4.20 -9.81
C LEU A 293 -16.07 -5.64 -9.36
N THR A 294 -15.72 -5.96 -8.11
CA THR A 294 -16.63 -6.80 -7.35
C THR A 294 -17.96 -6.12 -7.59
N GLU A 295 -18.85 -6.79 -8.32
CA GLU A 295 -20.26 -6.69 -8.06
C GLU A 295 -20.34 -6.56 -6.55
N ALA A 296 -20.77 -5.39 -6.12
CA ALA A 296 -20.95 -5.11 -4.72
C ALA A 296 -21.52 -6.37 -4.06
N PRO A 297 -21.04 -6.77 -2.85
CA PRO A 297 -21.77 -7.78 -2.09
C PRO A 297 -23.23 -7.38 -2.20
N THR A 298 -24.04 -8.30 -2.72
CA THR A 298 -25.38 -8.06 -3.24
C THR A 298 -26.11 -7.13 -2.26
N GLY A 299 -26.09 -5.81 -2.51
CA GLY A 299 -26.41 -4.83 -1.45
C GLY A 299 -25.56 -3.55 -1.29
N SER A 300 -24.52 -3.22 -2.06
CA SER A 300 -23.98 -1.84 -1.99
C SER A 300 -25.03 -0.86 -2.56
N PRO A 301 -25.43 0.16 -1.81
CA PRO A 301 -26.71 0.80 -2.06
C PRO A 301 -26.62 1.91 -3.12
N VAL A 302 -25.43 2.35 -3.55
CA VAL A 302 -25.27 3.46 -4.50
C VAL A 302 -24.90 3.01 -5.92
N ARG A 303 -25.73 3.37 -6.90
CA ARG A 303 -25.59 3.04 -8.33
C ARG A 303 -25.53 4.30 -9.20
N LEU A 304 -24.60 4.32 -10.14
CA LEU A 304 -24.50 5.35 -11.19
C LEU A 304 -25.07 4.80 -12.50
N PHE A 305 -26.04 5.49 -13.10
CA PHE A 305 -26.55 5.09 -14.42
C PHE A 305 -27.11 6.27 -15.23
N PRO A 306 -27.12 6.18 -16.57
CA PRO A 306 -26.34 5.22 -17.34
C PRO A 306 -24.84 5.46 -17.16
N ASN A 307 -24.04 4.41 -17.29
CA ASN A 307 -22.59 4.50 -17.27
C ASN A 307 -22.03 3.42 -18.22
N PRO A 308 -21.59 3.77 -19.44
CA PRO A 308 -21.32 5.13 -19.93
C PRO A 308 -22.56 6.03 -20.12
N THR A 309 -22.40 7.36 -20.04
CA THR A 309 -23.46 8.35 -20.27
C THR A 309 -22.99 9.52 -21.15
N GLY A 310 -23.91 10.12 -21.89
CA GLY A 310 -23.65 11.25 -22.78
C GLY A 310 -24.05 12.62 -22.22
N SER A 311 -25.06 12.71 -21.34
CA SER A 311 -25.62 14.02 -20.94
C SER A 311 -26.14 14.06 -19.52
N MET A 312 -26.79 12.99 -19.06
CA MET A 312 -27.38 12.93 -17.74
C MET A 312 -26.83 11.73 -16.96
N LEU A 313 -26.36 11.99 -15.75
CA LEU A 313 -25.97 10.96 -14.78
C LEU A 313 -27.03 10.90 -13.68
N HIS A 314 -27.56 9.70 -13.42
CA HIS A 314 -28.44 9.41 -12.30
C HIS A 314 -27.71 8.64 -11.21
N ILE A 315 -28.01 9.00 -9.96
CA ILE A 315 -27.47 8.36 -8.76
C ILE A 315 -28.63 7.79 -7.95
N ASP A 316 -28.69 6.46 -7.87
CA ASP A 316 -29.63 5.74 -7.00
C ASP A 316 -28.92 5.28 -5.74
N GLY A 317 -29.64 5.21 -4.62
CA GLY A 317 -29.12 4.80 -3.31
C GLY A 317 -29.63 5.56 -2.09
N PRO A 318 -28.99 5.41 -0.92
CA PRO A 318 -29.40 6.02 0.34
C PRO A 318 -29.31 7.54 0.29
N GLU A 319 -29.71 8.23 1.36
CA GLU A 319 -29.62 9.70 1.40
C GLU A 319 -28.19 10.20 1.20
N LEU A 320 -28.05 11.16 0.28
CA LEU A 320 -26.80 11.76 -0.16
C LEU A 320 -26.61 13.09 0.57
N ALA A 321 -25.43 13.31 1.13
CA ALA A 321 -25.02 14.59 1.68
C ALA A 321 -24.41 15.50 0.60
N SER A 322 -23.51 14.94 -0.22
CA SER A 322 -22.88 15.66 -1.33
C SER A 322 -22.35 14.72 -2.40
N ILE A 323 -22.15 15.26 -3.60
CA ILE A 323 -21.59 14.62 -4.78
C ILE A 323 -20.56 15.57 -5.38
N GLU A 324 -19.38 15.04 -5.65
CA GLU A 324 -18.30 15.72 -6.33
C GLU A 324 -17.89 14.89 -7.54
N ILE A 325 -17.66 15.52 -8.70
CA ILE A 325 -17.11 14.85 -9.88
C ILE A 325 -15.74 15.44 -10.16
N TYR A 326 -14.75 14.57 -10.31
CA TYR A 326 -13.37 14.91 -10.62
C TYR A 326 -13.02 14.39 -12.01
N ASP A 327 -12.22 15.14 -12.78
CA ASP A 327 -11.57 14.60 -13.97
C ASP A 327 -10.35 13.73 -13.60
N VAL A 328 -9.71 13.10 -14.59
CA VAL A 328 -8.54 12.22 -14.38
C VAL A 328 -7.34 12.93 -13.76
N ASN A 329 -7.29 14.28 -13.81
CA ASN A 329 -6.23 15.08 -13.18
C ASN A 329 -6.65 15.56 -11.78
N SER A 330 -7.67 14.93 -11.18
CA SER A 330 -8.23 15.29 -9.87
C SER A 330 -8.76 16.72 -9.78
N ARG A 331 -9.07 17.36 -10.91
CA ARG A 331 -9.73 18.68 -10.89
C ARG A 331 -11.22 18.49 -10.67
N LEU A 332 -11.76 19.19 -9.68
CA LEU A 332 -13.20 19.23 -9.42
C LEU A 332 -13.93 19.89 -10.60
N VAL A 333 -14.81 19.13 -11.26
CA VAL A 333 -15.61 19.59 -12.40
C VAL A 333 -17.10 19.74 -12.07
N TYR A 334 -17.57 19.16 -10.96
CA TYR A 334 -18.92 19.33 -10.46
C TYR A 334 -18.98 19.16 -8.94
N HIS A 335 -19.82 19.94 -8.27
CA HIS A 335 -20.20 19.74 -6.87
C HIS A 335 -21.69 20.05 -6.71
N GLY A 336 -22.43 19.16 -6.06
CA GLY A 336 -23.83 19.35 -5.70
C GLY A 336 -24.36 18.23 -4.83
N ASN A 337 -25.68 18.14 -4.67
CA ASN A 337 -26.36 17.07 -3.93
C ASN A 337 -27.55 16.46 -4.70
N SER A 338 -27.72 16.86 -5.97
CA SER A 338 -28.76 16.33 -6.86
C SER A 338 -28.46 14.91 -7.31
N ARG A 339 -29.48 14.06 -7.32
CA ARG A 339 -29.42 12.69 -7.88
C ARG A 339 -29.40 12.66 -9.40
N GLU A 340 -29.73 13.78 -10.05
CA GLU A 340 -29.68 13.94 -11.50
C GLU A 340 -28.69 15.06 -11.83
N ILE A 341 -27.64 14.70 -12.57
CA ILE A 341 -26.51 15.60 -12.85
C ILE A 341 -26.37 15.73 -14.37
N ASN A 342 -26.54 16.96 -14.86
CA ASN A 342 -26.27 17.27 -16.25
C ASN A 342 -24.76 17.42 -16.47
N ILE A 343 -24.18 16.47 -17.18
CA ILE A 343 -22.75 16.40 -17.52
C ILE A 343 -22.48 16.69 -19.00
N SER A 344 -23.45 17.24 -19.73
CA SER A 344 -23.31 17.53 -21.17
C SER A 344 -22.16 18.48 -21.48
N GLY A 345 -21.79 19.36 -20.54
CA GLY A 345 -20.66 20.28 -20.66
C GLY A 345 -19.29 19.64 -20.41
N LEU A 346 -19.23 18.38 -19.97
CA LEU A 346 -17.98 17.67 -19.73
C LEU A 346 -17.44 17.07 -21.04
N SER A 347 -16.13 17.20 -21.25
CA SER A 347 -15.44 16.52 -22.36
C SER A 347 -15.59 14.99 -22.24
N LYS A 348 -15.58 14.30 -23.38
CA LYS A 348 -15.55 12.82 -23.38
C LYS A 348 -14.32 12.33 -22.62
N GLY A 349 -14.50 11.31 -21.78
CA GLY A 349 -13.41 10.84 -20.93
C GLY A 349 -13.88 10.14 -19.66
N ILE A 350 -12.93 9.83 -18.80
CA ILE A 350 -13.15 9.19 -17.50
C ILE A 350 -13.26 10.29 -16.43
N TYR A 351 -14.19 10.09 -15.51
CA TYR A 351 -14.39 10.94 -14.35
C TYR A 351 -14.57 10.06 -13.09
N PHE A 352 -14.31 10.64 -11.92
CA PHE A 352 -14.52 10.00 -10.63
C PHE A 352 -15.60 10.75 -9.85
N VAL A 353 -16.69 10.07 -9.54
CA VAL A 353 -17.82 10.60 -8.77
C VAL A 353 -17.63 10.18 -7.32
N LYS A 354 -17.24 11.13 -6.48
CA LYS A 354 -17.16 10.97 -5.03
C LYS A 354 -18.51 11.34 -4.42
N ILE A 355 -19.05 10.45 -3.61
CA ILE A 355 -20.39 10.52 -3.05
C ILE A 355 -20.26 10.44 -1.54
N ARG A 356 -20.74 11.46 -0.85
CA ARG A 356 -20.88 11.48 0.60
C ARG A 356 -22.31 11.13 0.96
N LEU A 357 -22.51 10.13 1.80
CA LEU A 357 -23.82 9.76 2.35
C LEU A 357 -24.12 10.58 3.62
N SER A 358 -25.41 10.68 3.97
CA SER A 358 -25.85 11.40 5.18
C SER A 358 -25.28 10.82 6.49
N ASN A 359 -24.87 9.55 6.50
CA ASN A 359 -24.16 8.91 7.62
C ASN A 359 -22.65 9.20 7.64
N SER A 360 -22.18 10.18 6.85
CA SER A 360 -20.79 10.59 6.72
C SER A 360 -19.82 9.57 6.12
N THR A 361 -20.32 8.47 5.53
CA THR A 361 -19.46 7.60 4.71
C THR A 361 -19.24 8.20 3.32
N PHE A 362 -18.09 7.86 2.73
CA PHE A 362 -17.72 8.29 1.38
C PHE A 362 -17.59 7.08 0.46
N MET A 363 -17.91 7.28 -0.81
CA MET A 363 -17.78 6.27 -1.84
C MET A 363 -17.33 6.93 -3.15
N THR A 364 -16.43 6.29 -3.88
CA THR A 364 -16.04 6.76 -5.22
C THR A 364 -16.52 5.79 -6.29
N ARG A 365 -16.98 6.34 -7.42
CA ARG A 365 -17.48 5.58 -8.57
C ARG A 365 -16.93 6.17 -9.86
N ARG A 366 -16.42 5.32 -10.75
CA ARG A 366 -15.99 5.74 -12.09
C ARG A 366 -17.20 6.09 -12.96
N LEU A 367 -17.11 7.18 -13.71
CA LEU A 367 -18.07 7.63 -14.71
C LEU A 367 -17.37 7.71 -16.07
N ILE A 368 -17.99 7.11 -17.11
CA ILE A 368 -17.51 7.19 -18.49
C ILE A 368 -18.42 8.14 -19.26
N LYS A 369 -17.87 9.28 -19.69
CA LYS A 369 -18.55 10.27 -20.53
C LYS A 369 -18.27 9.97 -22.01
N ILE A 370 -19.31 9.69 -22.77
CA ILE A 370 -19.23 9.41 -24.23
C ILE A 370 -19.76 10.54 -25.10
#